data_AF-A0A524EM29-F1
#
_entry.id   AF-A0A524EM29-F1
#
_cell.length_a   1.000
_cell.length_b   1.000
_cell.length_c   1.000
_cell.angle_alpha   90.00
_cell.angle_beta   90.00
_cell.angle_gamma   90.00
#
_symmetry.space_group_name_H-M   'P 1'
#
loop_
_entity.id
_entity.type
_entity.pdbx_description
1 polymer ?
#
loop_
_entity_poly.entity_id
_entity_poly.type
_entity_poly.pdbx_seq_one_letter_code
_entity_poly.pdbx_strand_id
1 'polypeptide(L)'
;MGLIYCYLQDSKTMNGIKVDSFCQKTYDTISDDKYLSDAIPKLREQEHQALIVEDQNGDYNGVITRRLANRTRQNKTQTKIKTLAARPPRIQSTEDVAEAARLIIESGSPVLIVYRGEKLVGFITRDAILENAAGDDWASTSVKQVMTENPVTARPNDSIAHVLELFRTYGFSHAPVTEDGKLEGIVSIQDLIDVVYRSRDRQKGRYGGAEDHGGQGERAGEKSDLVHMSISSVMSYPVYAAKPSDSIQEAENKMRENDISSLVVIEEDRPVGIITKRDLLEPIAQKAMEKKRISVQFSVKPGIRMSEEEKAAMRREFDSFVRRYKDVVGIGGLFAYFKQYGPVSKGNQLIQCRLQFRTAHTQYYSTAEAWSVEEAYKLALDRLEREVIEHKETKLDEEHSRRHIENLLKSEEL
;
A
#
# COMPACT_ATOMS: atom_id res chain seq x y z
N MET A 1 14.96 -3.45 -5.44
CA MET A 1 13.68 -3.56 -6.20
C MET A 1 13.66 -4.68 -7.25
N GLY A 2 14.72 -4.92 -8.04
CA GLY A 2 14.68 -5.92 -9.13
C GLY A 2 14.63 -7.41 -8.72
N LEU A 3 15.17 -7.79 -7.56
CA LEU A 3 15.23 -9.20 -7.10
C LEU A 3 13.92 -9.73 -6.51
N ILE A 4 13.19 -8.91 -5.74
CA ILE A 4 11.82 -9.22 -5.25
C ILE A 4 10.87 -9.48 -6.43
N TYR A 5 11.10 -8.78 -7.54
CA TYR A 5 10.23 -8.77 -8.70
C TYR A 5 10.26 -10.08 -9.50
N CYS A 6 11.35 -10.85 -9.44
CA CYS A 6 11.40 -12.17 -10.09
C CYS A 6 10.71 -13.25 -9.24
N TYR A 7 10.78 -13.18 -7.91
CA TYR A 7 10.27 -14.24 -7.03
C TYR A 7 8.74 -14.32 -6.99
N LEU A 8 8.05 -13.18 -7.16
CA LEU A 8 6.59 -13.09 -7.08
C LEU A 8 5.84 -13.39 -8.39
N GLN A 9 6.55 -13.61 -9.51
CA GLN A 9 5.94 -13.94 -10.81
C GLN A 9 5.46 -15.39 -10.90
N ASP A 10 6.01 -16.31 -10.10
CA ASP A 10 5.68 -17.74 -10.17
C ASP A 10 4.62 -18.21 -9.14
N SER A 11 4.25 -17.38 -8.17
CA SER A 11 3.19 -17.77 -7.20
C SER A 11 1.79 -17.64 -7.82
N LYS A 12 1.36 -18.73 -8.47
CA LYS A 12 -0.02 -18.99 -8.95
C LYS A 12 -1.11 -18.84 -7.86
N THR A 13 -0.75 -18.66 -6.60
CA THR A 13 -1.62 -18.74 -5.43
C THR A 13 -2.28 -17.41 -5.01
N MET A 14 -1.70 -16.23 -5.28
CA MET A 14 -2.25 -14.97 -4.74
C MET A 14 -3.42 -14.35 -5.52
N ASN A 15 -3.52 -14.59 -6.84
CA ASN A 15 -4.52 -13.94 -7.70
C ASN A 15 -5.93 -14.57 -7.61
N GLY A 16 -6.06 -15.70 -6.92
CA GLY A 16 -7.33 -16.43 -6.78
C GLY A 16 -8.07 -16.15 -5.47
N ILE A 17 -7.42 -15.55 -4.49
CA ILE A 17 -7.97 -15.40 -3.15
C ILE A 17 -8.93 -14.22 -3.14
N LYS A 18 -10.22 -14.54 -3.09
CA LYS A 18 -11.31 -13.57 -3.10
C LYS A 18 -11.51 -13.00 -1.72
N VAL A 19 -11.82 -11.72 -1.66
CA VAL A 19 -12.19 -10.99 -0.44
C VAL A 19 -13.23 -11.76 0.38
N ASP A 20 -14.23 -12.38 -0.26
CA ASP A 20 -15.27 -13.16 0.46
C ASP A 20 -14.74 -14.35 1.27
N SER A 21 -13.58 -14.90 0.91
CA SER A 21 -13.02 -16.09 1.56
C SER A 21 -12.34 -15.81 2.90
N PHE A 22 -11.91 -14.57 3.13
CA PHE A 22 -11.17 -14.18 4.34
C PHE A 22 -11.70 -12.89 5.00
N CYS A 23 -12.80 -12.32 4.51
CA CYS A 23 -13.41 -11.18 5.18
C CYS A 23 -14.06 -11.58 6.51
N GLN A 24 -14.00 -10.68 7.48
CA GLN A 24 -14.68 -10.86 8.75
C GLN A 24 -16.17 -10.59 8.58
N LYS A 25 -16.96 -11.67 8.51
CA LYS A 25 -18.42 -11.65 8.34
C LYS A 25 -19.18 -11.46 9.65
N THR A 26 -18.58 -11.88 10.76
CA THR A 26 -19.12 -11.68 12.11
C THR A 26 -18.40 -10.52 12.77
N TYR A 27 -19.13 -9.44 13.01
CA TYR A 27 -18.58 -8.23 13.59
C TYR A 27 -19.54 -7.67 14.64
N ASP A 28 -18.95 -7.11 15.69
CA ASP A 28 -19.71 -6.37 16.68
C ASP A 28 -20.02 -4.98 16.17
N THR A 29 -21.21 -4.51 16.52
CA THR A 29 -21.66 -3.16 16.22
C THR A 29 -21.77 -2.31 17.48
N ILE A 30 -21.69 -1.00 17.28
CA ILE A 30 -21.95 0.00 18.30
C ILE A 30 -22.69 1.19 17.68
N SER A 31 -23.70 1.69 18.39
CA SER A 31 -24.42 2.87 17.90
C SER A 31 -23.54 4.12 17.98
N ASP A 32 -23.69 5.01 17.01
CA ASP A 32 -22.89 6.21 16.82
C ASP A 32 -23.17 7.30 17.89
N ASP A 33 -24.30 7.19 18.59
CA ASP A 33 -24.73 8.07 19.67
C ASP A 33 -24.09 7.74 21.02
N LYS A 34 -23.59 6.50 21.18
CA LYS A 34 -22.87 6.00 22.35
C LYS A 34 -21.52 6.68 22.53
N TYR A 35 -20.95 6.50 23.71
CA TYR A 35 -19.70 7.11 24.09
C TYR A 35 -18.51 6.18 23.82
N LEU A 36 -17.34 6.78 23.64
CA LEU A 36 -16.10 6.03 23.41
C LEU A 36 -15.78 5.05 24.55
N SER A 37 -16.16 5.37 25.79
CA SER A 37 -16.06 4.46 26.94
C SER A 37 -16.79 3.13 26.74
N ASP A 38 -17.87 3.13 25.95
CA ASP A 38 -18.66 1.94 25.65
C ASP A 38 -18.00 1.06 24.58
N ALA A 39 -17.21 1.69 23.68
CA ALA A 39 -16.48 0.98 22.63
C ALA A 39 -15.20 0.30 23.14
N ILE A 40 -14.53 0.87 24.14
CA ILE A 40 -13.21 0.41 24.60
C ILE A 40 -13.22 -1.04 25.12
N PRO A 41 -14.17 -1.48 25.97
CA PRO A 41 -14.24 -2.87 26.43
C PRO A 41 -14.41 -3.83 25.25
N LYS A 42 -15.37 -3.54 24.37
CA LYS A 42 -15.62 -4.34 23.16
C LYS A 42 -14.38 -4.41 22.26
N LEU A 43 -13.65 -3.31 22.07
CA LEU A 43 -12.43 -3.27 21.26
C LEU A 43 -11.26 -4.08 21.86
N ARG A 44 -11.26 -4.37 23.17
CA ARG A 44 -10.21 -5.17 23.84
C ARG A 44 -10.44 -6.67 23.71
N GLU A 45 -11.69 -7.08 23.66
CA GLU A 45 -12.10 -8.49 23.59
C GLU A 45 -12.09 -9.03 22.16
N GLN A 46 -11.94 -8.15 21.16
CA GLN A 46 -12.02 -8.48 19.74
C GLN A 46 -10.65 -8.82 19.15
N GLU A 47 -10.58 -9.96 18.47
CA GLU A 47 -9.40 -10.45 17.74
C GLU A 47 -8.87 -9.44 16.71
N HIS A 48 -9.76 -8.67 16.07
CA HIS A 48 -9.42 -7.76 14.97
C HIS A 48 -9.51 -6.27 15.34
N GLN A 49 -9.72 -5.97 16.64
CA GLN A 49 -9.65 -4.62 17.22
C GLN A 49 -10.45 -3.51 16.48
N ALA A 50 -11.58 -3.85 15.86
CA ALA A 50 -12.47 -2.92 15.15
C ALA A 50 -13.95 -3.21 15.41
N LEU A 51 -14.78 -2.15 15.42
CA LEU A 51 -16.24 -2.23 15.54
C LEU A 51 -16.90 -1.47 14.40
N ILE A 52 -17.99 -2.03 13.88
CA ILE A 52 -18.87 -1.32 12.95
C ILE A 52 -19.71 -0.32 13.74
N VAL A 53 -19.77 0.91 13.25
CA VAL A 53 -20.56 1.99 13.83
C VAL A 53 -21.85 2.10 13.03
N GLU A 54 -22.98 2.03 13.71
CA GLU A 54 -24.32 2.13 13.13
C GLU A 54 -25.02 3.39 13.62
N ASP A 55 -25.83 4.02 12.78
CA ASP A 55 -26.71 5.11 13.22
C ASP A 55 -27.94 4.58 13.97
N GLN A 56 -28.83 5.49 14.36
CA GLN A 56 -30.09 5.18 15.05
C GLN A 56 -31.06 4.29 14.26
N ASN A 57 -30.92 4.19 12.94
CA ASN A 57 -31.74 3.35 12.07
C ASN A 57 -31.13 1.94 11.87
N GLY A 58 -29.92 1.72 12.39
CA GLY A 58 -29.14 0.50 12.13
C GLY A 58 -28.34 0.55 10.84
N ASP A 59 -28.23 1.73 10.20
CA ASP A 59 -27.45 1.88 8.97
C ASP A 59 -25.98 2.12 9.28
N TYR A 60 -25.10 1.60 8.42
CA TYR A 60 -23.66 1.78 8.55
C TYR A 60 -23.26 3.27 8.54
N ASN A 61 -22.61 3.74 9.61
CA ASN A 61 -22.10 5.11 9.74
C ASN A 61 -20.58 5.19 9.95
N GLY A 62 -19.87 4.06 10.02
CA GLY A 62 -18.41 4.06 10.04
C GLY A 62 -17.79 2.85 10.72
N VAL A 63 -16.51 2.98 11.03
CA VAL A 63 -15.76 2.03 11.85
C VAL A 63 -15.00 2.78 12.92
N ILE A 64 -14.96 2.20 14.12
CA ILE A 64 -14.03 2.61 15.15
C ILE A 64 -13.03 1.48 15.42
N THR A 65 -11.74 1.78 15.31
CA THR A 65 -10.65 0.85 15.61
C THR A 65 -10.06 1.15 16.97
N ARG A 66 -9.41 0.18 17.62
CA ARG A 66 -8.68 0.39 18.89
C ARG A 66 -7.65 1.51 18.75
N ARG A 67 -6.94 1.57 17.62
CA ARG A 67 -5.98 2.64 17.32
C ARG A 67 -6.65 4.01 17.30
N LEU A 68 -7.85 4.13 16.73
CA LEU A 68 -8.59 5.39 16.68
C LEU A 68 -9.16 5.77 18.06
N ALA A 69 -9.67 4.79 18.80
CA ALA A 69 -10.14 4.96 20.17
C ALA A 69 -9.02 5.40 21.13
N ASN A 70 -7.79 4.93 20.90
CA ASN A 70 -6.63 5.34 21.69
C ASN A 70 -6.08 6.71 21.28
N ARG A 71 -6.33 7.17 20.05
CA ARG A 71 -5.79 8.43 19.51
C ARG A 71 -6.54 9.70 19.92
N THR A 72 -7.76 9.63 20.46
CA THR A 72 -8.56 10.86 20.67
C THR A 72 -8.13 11.69 21.90
N ARG A 73 -8.17 13.02 21.76
CA ARG A 73 -7.94 14.04 22.82
C ARG A 73 -9.14 14.22 23.75
N GLN A 74 -10.27 13.63 23.41
CA GLN A 74 -11.53 13.93 24.06
C GLN A 74 -11.78 12.96 25.21
N ASN A 75 -12.49 13.45 26.23
CA ASN A 75 -12.83 12.63 27.39
C ASN A 75 -13.64 11.42 26.91
N LYS A 76 -13.11 10.21 27.11
CA LYS A 76 -13.68 8.96 26.61
C LYS A 76 -15.13 8.75 27.06
N THR A 77 -15.51 9.27 28.23
CA THR A 77 -16.89 9.17 28.76
C THR A 77 -17.84 10.22 28.20
N GLN A 78 -17.36 11.25 27.50
CA GLN A 78 -18.17 12.32 26.92
C GLN A 78 -18.07 12.40 25.38
N THR A 79 -17.10 11.70 24.80
CA THR A 79 -16.88 11.67 23.35
C THR A 79 -17.84 10.70 22.69
N LYS A 80 -18.75 11.22 21.88
CA LYS A 80 -19.64 10.36 21.09
C LYS A 80 -18.89 9.69 19.95
N ILE A 81 -19.20 8.42 19.68
CA ILE A 81 -18.52 7.60 18.69
C ILE A 81 -18.62 8.22 17.29
N LYS A 82 -19.75 8.81 16.91
CA LYS A 82 -19.94 9.50 15.62
C LYS A 82 -18.91 10.59 15.31
N THR A 83 -18.28 11.17 16.33
CA THR A 83 -17.27 12.22 16.14
C THR A 83 -15.90 11.65 15.74
N LEU A 84 -15.69 10.36 15.98
CA LEU A 84 -14.44 9.66 15.72
C LEU A 84 -14.57 8.57 14.67
N ALA A 85 -15.78 8.08 14.40
CA ALA A 85 -16.02 7.01 13.43
C ALA A 85 -15.36 7.34 12.07
N ALA A 86 -14.40 6.52 11.68
CA ALA A 86 -13.76 6.65 10.38
C ALA A 86 -14.70 6.06 9.31
N ARG A 87 -14.54 6.51 8.06
CA ARG A 87 -15.23 5.92 6.90
C ARG A 87 -14.18 5.27 6.00
N PRO A 88 -13.83 4.00 6.25
CA PRO A 88 -12.82 3.32 5.46
C PRO A 88 -13.29 3.09 4.02
N PRO A 89 -12.36 2.85 3.08
CA PRO A 89 -12.72 2.55 1.69
C PRO A 89 -13.58 1.29 1.59
N ARG A 90 -14.41 1.27 0.54
CA ARG A 90 -15.28 0.14 0.20
C ARG A 90 -14.56 -0.81 -0.75
N ILE A 91 -14.82 -2.11 -0.62
CA ILE A 91 -14.37 -3.15 -1.55
C ILE A 91 -15.51 -4.16 -1.80
N GLN A 92 -15.63 -4.68 -3.02
CA GLN A 92 -16.60 -5.73 -3.33
C GLN A 92 -16.04 -7.10 -2.91
N SER A 93 -16.91 -7.97 -2.41
CA SER A 93 -16.58 -9.35 -1.98
C SER A 93 -16.01 -10.22 -3.11
N THR A 94 -16.28 -9.85 -4.36
CA THR A 94 -15.77 -10.48 -5.57
C THR A 94 -14.38 -10.02 -5.98
N GLU A 95 -13.86 -8.93 -5.40
CA GLU A 95 -12.49 -8.47 -5.62
C GLU A 95 -11.48 -9.44 -4.98
N ASP A 96 -10.22 -9.30 -5.37
CA ASP A 96 -9.14 -10.13 -4.86
C ASP A 96 -8.34 -9.44 -3.75
N VAL A 97 -7.48 -10.24 -3.10
CA VAL A 97 -6.59 -9.79 -2.04
C VAL A 97 -5.61 -8.70 -2.47
N ALA A 98 -5.22 -8.67 -3.75
CA ALA A 98 -4.31 -7.65 -4.28
C ALA A 98 -5.00 -6.27 -4.34
N GLU A 99 -6.27 -6.23 -4.76
CA GLU A 99 -7.05 -4.99 -4.77
C GLU A 99 -7.28 -4.48 -3.34
N ALA A 100 -7.51 -5.38 -2.39
CA ALA A 100 -7.58 -5.03 -0.97
C ALA A 100 -6.27 -4.41 -0.47
N ALA A 101 -5.13 -5.03 -0.76
CA ALA A 101 -3.81 -4.51 -0.39
C ALA A 101 -3.57 -3.11 -0.98
N ARG A 102 -3.91 -2.91 -2.25
CA ARG A 102 -3.80 -1.62 -2.94
C ARG A 102 -4.63 -0.54 -2.25
N LEU A 103 -5.90 -0.81 -1.96
CA LEU A 103 -6.79 0.14 -1.28
C LEU A 103 -6.27 0.53 0.11
N ILE A 104 -5.72 -0.42 0.88
CA ILE A 104 -5.10 -0.13 2.19
C ILE A 104 -3.88 0.79 2.06
N ILE A 105 -3.01 0.55 1.07
CA ILE A 105 -1.80 1.36 0.86
C ILE A 105 -2.15 2.78 0.40
N GLU A 106 -3.05 2.91 -0.57
CA GLU A 106 -3.41 4.21 -1.16
C GLU A 106 -4.23 5.07 -0.19
N SER A 107 -5.18 4.47 0.53
CA SER A 107 -6.00 5.21 1.48
C SER A 107 -5.28 5.48 2.81
N GLY A 108 -4.22 4.73 3.12
CA GLY A 108 -3.61 4.68 4.45
C GLY A 108 -4.53 4.09 5.53
N SER A 109 -5.71 3.60 5.16
CA SER A 109 -6.68 3.01 6.09
C SER A 109 -6.24 1.60 6.49
N PRO A 110 -6.22 1.26 7.78
CA PRO A 110 -5.90 -0.11 8.22
C PRO A 110 -7.07 -1.10 8.03
N VAL A 111 -8.25 -0.61 7.62
CA VAL A 111 -9.48 -1.39 7.46
C VAL A 111 -10.15 -1.05 6.13
N LEU A 112 -10.86 -2.02 5.53
CA LEU A 112 -11.75 -1.86 4.38
C LEU A 112 -13.13 -2.41 4.71
N ILE A 113 -14.18 -1.83 4.15
CA ILE A 113 -15.55 -2.32 4.32
C ILE A 113 -15.95 -3.17 3.11
N VAL A 114 -16.37 -4.39 3.38
CA VAL A 114 -16.71 -5.39 2.36
C VAL A 114 -18.19 -5.34 2.05
N TYR A 115 -18.51 -5.26 0.77
CA TYR A 115 -19.86 -5.26 0.24
C TYR A 115 -20.11 -6.42 -0.72
N ARG A 116 -21.35 -6.89 -0.77
CA ARG A 116 -21.86 -7.75 -1.85
C ARG A 116 -22.96 -6.99 -2.56
N GLY A 117 -22.63 -6.37 -3.69
CA GLY A 117 -23.50 -5.37 -4.30
C GLY A 117 -23.62 -4.16 -3.37
N GLU A 118 -24.83 -3.89 -2.89
CA GLU A 118 -25.11 -2.79 -1.96
C GLU A 118 -25.09 -3.22 -0.49
N LYS A 119 -25.17 -4.52 -0.21
CA LYS A 119 -25.24 -5.04 1.16
C LYS A 119 -23.85 -5.05 1.81
N LEU A 120 -23.71 -4.44 2.98
CA LEU A 120 -22.54 -4.60 3.83
C LEU A 120 -22.50 -6.05 4.33
N VAL A 121 -21.37 -6.73 4.12
CA VAL A 121 -21.20 -8.14 4.55
C VAL A 121 -20.07 -8.33 5.55
N GLY A 122 -19.22 -7.32 5.77
CA GLY A 122 -18.11 -7.43 6.70
C GLY A 122 -17.07 -6.33 6.54
N PHE A 123 -15.90 -6.57 7.11
CA PHE A 123 -14.72 -5.75 6.90
C PHE A 123 -13.47 -6.62 6.75
N ILE A 124 -12.38 -6.01 6.30
CA ILE A 124 -11.05 -6.62 6.19
C ILE A 124 -10.05 -5.69 6.87
N THR A 125 -9.13 -6.25 7.66
CA THR A 125 -8.00 -5.52 8.24
C THR A 125 -6.74 -5.75 7.42
N ARG A 126 -5.73 -4.90 7.62
CA ARG A 126 -4.38 -5.09 7.08
C ARG A 126 -3.80 -6.48 7.40
N ASP A 127 -3.99 -6.94 8.63
CA ASP A 127 -3.40 -8.18 9.10
C ASP A 127 -4.06 -9.39 8.44
N ALA A 128 -5.40 -9.37 8.28
CA ALA A 128 -6.12 -10.38 7.53
C ALA A 128 -5.65 -10.48 6.06
N ILE A 129 -5.26 -9.36 5.43
CA ILE A 129 -4.68 -9.39 4.09
C ILE A 129 -3.31 -10.08 4.10
N LEU A 130 -2.43 -9.75 5.04
CA LEU A 130 -1.09 -10.35 5.11
C LEU A 130 -1.14 -11.87 5.36
N GLU A 131 -2.01 -12.29 6.27
CA GLU A 131 -2.24 -13.70 6.61
C GLU A 131 -2.77 -14.52 5.43
N ASN A 132 -3.65 -13.93 4.62
CA ASN A 132 -4.33 -14.65 3.54
C ASN A 132 -3.68 -14.42 2.17
N ALA A 133 -2.90 -13.36 1.98
CA ALA A 133 -2.18 -13.13 0.74
C ALA A 133 -0.96 -14.04 0.62
N ALA A 134 -0.30 -14.38 1.73
CA ALA A 134 0.94 -15.12 1.72
C ALA A 134 0.73 -16.60 1.34
N GLY A 135 0.97 -16.94 0.06
CA GLY A 135 1.27 -18.34 -0.29
C GLY A 135 2.60 -18.79 0.33
N ASP A 136 2.83 -20.10 0.43
CA ASP A 136 4.02 -20.69 1.07
C ASP A 136 5.35 -20.09 0.59
N ASP A 137 5.46 -19.74 -0.70
CA ASP A 137 6.66 -19.11 -1.28
C ASP A 137 6.91 -17.69 -0.76
N TRP A 138 5.86 -16.89 -0.56
CA TRP A 138 5.99 -15.54 -0.01
C TRP A 138 6.26 -15.59 1.49
N ALA A 139 5.57 -16.48 2.20
CA ALA A 139 5.76 -16.69 3.63
C ALA A 139 7.22 -17.04 3.96
N SER A 140 7.85 -17.87 3.13
CA SER A 140 9.25 -18.31 3.27
C SER A 140 10.30 -17.35 2.69
N THR A 141 9.89 -16.29 2.00
CA THR A 141 10.82 -15.27 1.48
C THR A 141 11.58 -14.60 2.63
N SER A 142 12.87 -14.36 2.47
CA SER A 142 13.69 -13.74 3.52
C SER A 142 13.42 -12.24 3.66
N VAL A 143 13.41 -11.72 4.89
CA VAL A 143 13.29 -10.29 5.23
C VAL A 143 14.26 -9.41 4.44
N LYS A 144 15.51 -9.86 4.24
CA LYS A 144 16.53 -9.13 3.45
C LYS A 144 16.05 -8.69 2.06
N GLN A 145 15.19 -9.49 1.44
CA GLN A 145 14.73 -9.19 0.09
C GLN A 145 13.78 -7.99 0.07
N VAL A 146 12.99 -7.79 1.12
CA VAL A 146 11.86 -6.84 1.14
C VAL A 146 12.06 -5.66 2.09
N MET A 147 13.03 -5.74 2.99
CA MET A 147 13.34 -4.66 3.91
C MET A 147 13.79 -3.40 3.18
N THR A 148 13.52 -2.25 3.78
CA THR A 148 14.20 -1.01 3.42
C THR A 148 15.61 -1.06 4.00
N GLU A 149 16.61 -1.19 3.13
CA GLU A 149 18.03 -1.17 3.51
C GLU A 149 18.45 0.24 3.93
N ASN A 150 19.44 0.33 4.84
CA ASN A 150 20.02 1.59 5.30
C ASN A 150 18.96 2.63 5.73
N PRO A 151 18.11 2.29 6.73
CA PRO A 151 17.02 3.15 7.14
C PRO A 151 17.55 4.49 7.63
N VAL A 152 16.81 5.55 7.36
CA VAL A 152 17.06 6.85 8.02
C VAL A 152 16.84 6.66 9.53
N THR A 153 17.83 7.10 10.31
CA THR A 153 17.83 6.96 11.76
C THR A 153 17.70 8.31 12.45
N ALA A 154 17.16 8.29 13.67
CA ALA A 154 17.22 9.41 14.60
C ALA A 154 18.30 9.14 15.66
N ARG A 155 18.70 10.16 16.40
CA ARG A 155 19.60 10.08 17.55
C ARG A 155 18.84 10.26 18.87
N PRO A 156 19.31 9.69 20.00
CA PRO A 156 18.67 9.86 21.31
C PRO A 156 18.47 11.32 21.73
N ASN A 157 19.34 12.22 21.28
CA ASN A 157 19.31 13.65 21.61
C ASN A 157 18.61 14.50 20.55
N ASP A 158 18.11 13.91 19.46
CA ASP A 158 17.28 14.64 18.50
C ASP A 158 16.00 15.14 19.19
N SER A 159 15.44 16.22 18.67
CA SER A 159 14.17 16.74 19.17
C SER A 159 12.98 16.06 18.49
N ILE A 160 11.83 16.04 19.16
CA ILE A 160 10.55 15.60 18.55
C ILE A 160 10.27 16.38 17.25
N ALA A 161 10.55 17.68 17.23
CA ALA A 161 10.37 18.51 16.03
C ALA A 161 11.20 18.00 14.84
N HIS A 162 12.46 17.64 15.10
CA HIS A 162 13.36 17.12 14.07
C HIS A 162 12.84 15.80 13.51
N VAL A 163 12.41 14.87 14.37
CA VAL A 163 11.87 13.57 13.93
C VAL A 163 10.53 13.71 13.19
N LEU A 164 9.65 14.63 13.62
CA LEU A 164 8.43 14.93 12.87
C LEU A 164 8.73 15.47 11.47
N GLU A 165 9.74 16.34 11.34
CA GLU A 165 10.16 16.86 10.03
C GLU A 165 10.73 15.75 9.14
N LEU A 166 11.50 14.84 9.73
CA LEU A 166 12.05 13.67 9.06
C LEU A 166 10.92 12.73 8.57
N PHE A 167 9.91 12.43 9.40
CA PHE A 167 8.72 11.68 8.97
C PHE A 167 7.97 12.39 7.84
N ARG A 168 7.83 13.70 7.90
CA ARG A 168 7.14 14.49 6.86
C ARG A 168 7.91 14.51 5.55
N THR A 169 9.22 14.71 5.62
CA THR A 169 10.11 14.87 4.45
C THR A 169 10.21 13.58 3.65
N TYR A 170 10.37 12.45 4.34
CA TYR A 170 10.61 11.17 3.69
C TYR A 170 9.35 10.28 3.62
N GLY A 171 8.24 10.69 4.24
CA GLY A 171 6.96 10.00 4.14
C GLY A 171 6.87 8.68 4.90
N PHE A 172 7.80 8.42 5.83
CA PHE A 172 7.75 7.24 6.70
C PHE A 172 7.23 7.59 8.10
N SER A 173 6.88 6.56 8.88
CA SER A 173 6.19 6.69 10.17
C SER A 173 6.94 6.09 11.34
N HIS A 174 8.12 5.52 11.10
CA HIS A 174 8.99 4.87 12.06
C HIS A 174 10.45 5.17 11.70
N ALA A 175 11.31 5.35 12.69
CA ALA A 175 12.75 5.48 12.51
C ALA A 175 13.47 4.72 13.64
N PRO A 176 14.49 3.91 13.32
CA PRO A 176 15.41 3.41 14.34
C PRO A 176 16.13 4.57 15.01
N VAL A 177 16.35 4.46 16.32
CA VAL A 177 17.14 5.42 17.09
C VAL A 177 18.50 4.81 17.35
N THR A 178 19.56 5.51 16.94
CA THR A 178 20.93 5.00 17.01
C THR A 178 21.90 6.00 17.63
N GLU A 179 22.87 5.48 18.37
CA GLU A 179 24.02 6.22 18.92
C GLU A 179 25.30 5.44 18.61
N ASP A 180 26.31 6.11 18.06
CA ASP A 180 27.57 5.48 17.63
C ASP A 180 27.40 4.22 16.74
N GLY A 181 26.33 4.21 15.92
CA GLY A 181 25.99 3.11 15.01
C GLY A 181 25.34 1.90 15.68
N LYS A 182 25.07 1.95 16.99
CA LYS A 182 24.33 0.93 17.74
C LYS A 182 22.85 1.31 17.84
N LEU A 183 22.00 0.29 17.89
CA LEU A 183 20.56 0.48 18.05
C LEU A 183 20.20 0.72 19.53
N GLU A 184 19.65 1.89 19.82
CA GLU A 184 19.24 2.30 21.17
C GLU A 184 17.71 2.26 21.35
N GLY A 185 16.95 2.32 20.26
CA GLY A 185 15.49 2.35 20.32
C GLY A 185 14.84 2.40 18.96
N ILE A 186 13.51 2.54 18.95
CA ILE A 186 12.73 2.88 17.76
C ILE A 186 11.74 3.97 18.14
N VAL A 187 11.54 4.94 17.25
CA VAL A 187 10.52 5.97 17.42
C VAL A 187 9.54 5.91 16.26
N SER A 188 8.25 5.94 16.59
CA SER A 188 7.15 6.00 15.63
C SER A 188 6.39 7.32 15.76
N ILE A 189 5.62 7.66 14.74
CA ILE A 189 4.69 8.79 14.82
C ILE A 189 3.67 8.60 15.95
N GLN A 190 3.38 7.35 16.33
CA GLN A 190 2.48 7.06 17.44
C GLN A 190 3.10 7.42 18.80
N ASP A 191 4.39 7.14 18.99
CA ASP A 191 5.11 7.50 20.22
C ASP A 191 5.12 9.02 20.44
N LEU A 192 5.40 9.77 19.35
CA LEU A 192 5.39 11.24 19.37
C LEU A 192 4.00 11.81 19.67
N ILE A 193 2.97 11.22 19.06
CA ILE A 193 1.56 11.53 19.32
C ILE A 193 1.29 11.34 20.81
N ASP A 194 1.56 10.16 21.36
CA ASP A 194 1.26 9.77 22.75
C ASP A 194 1.88 10.72 23.79
N VAL A 195 3.08 11.24 23.54
CA VAL A 195 3.76 12.21 24.42
C VAL A 195 3.04 13.55 24.48
N VAL A 196 2.52 14.01 23.34
CA VAL A 196 1.67 15.21 23.28
C VAL A 196 0.38 15.00 24.08
N TYR A 197 -0.15 13.76 24.14
CA TYR A 197 -1.32 13.45 24.98
C TYR A 197 -0.96 13.43 26.48
N ARG A 198 0.08 12.70 26.88
CA ARG A 198 0.46 12.52 28.29
C ARG A 198 0.80 13.83 28.99
N SER A 199 1.45 14.76 28.29
CA SER A 199 1.89 16.04 28.87
C SER A 199 0.74 17.00 29.17
N ARG A 200 -0.37 16.90 28.44
CA ARG A 200 -1.58 17.71 28.65
C ARG A 200 -2.44 17.22 29.81
N ASP A 201 -2.50 15.91 30.05
CA ASP A 201 -3.23 15.34 31.20
C ASP A 201 -2.58 15.71 32.54
N ARG A 202 -1.24 15.75 32.59
CA ARG A 202 -0.50 16.23 33.77
C ARG A 202 -0.77 17.69 34.11
N GLN A 203 -1.06 18.54 33.10
CA GLN A 203 -1.47 19.93 33.34
C GLN A 203 -2.91 20.04 33.87
N LYS A 204 -3.76 19.02 33.72
CA LYS A 204 -5.13 19.00 34.25
C LYS A 204 -5.25 18.35 35.64
N GLY A 205 -4.20 17.69 36.12
CA GLY A 205 -4.23 16.95 37.38
C GLY A 205 -3.54 17.67 38.54
N ARG A 206 -4.20 18.64 39.18
CA ARG A 206 -4.01 18.94 40.62
C ARG A 206 -5.17 19.73 41.23
N TYR A 207 -6.37 19.15 41.21
CA TYR A 207 -7.41 19.49 42.19
C TYR A 207 -8.12 18.21 42.59
N GLY A 208 -7.87 17.77 43.83
CA GLY A 208 -8.53 16.62 44.45
C GLY A 208 -7.63 15.86 45.42
N GLY A 209 -7.40 16.41 46.61
CA GLY A 209 -6.74 15.71 47.70
C GLY A 209 -5.95 16.66 48.60
N ALA A 210 -6.48 16.89 49.80
CA ALA A 210 -5.92 17.75 50.83
C ALA A 210 -4.47 17.39 51.18
N GLU A 211 -3.56 18.35 51.07
CA GLU A 211 -2.84 18.91 52.21
C GLU A 211 -1.96 20.07 51.75
N ASP A 212 -1.83 20.99 52.70
CA ASP A 212 -1.36 22.35 52.65
C ASP A 212 0.10 22.48 52.16
N HIS A 213 0.32 23.31 51.14
CA HIS A 213 1.39 24.32 51.08
C HIS A 213 1.20 25.16 49.80
N GLY A 214 0.67 26.36 50.01
CA GLY A 214 0.36 27.33 48.98
C GLY A 214 1.58 27.81 48.20
N GLY A 215 1.42 27.82 46.88
CA GLY A 215 2.04 28.79 45.99
C GLY A 215 0.95 29.34 45.08
N GLN A 216 0.27 30.40 45.52
CA GLN A 216 -0.59 31.21 44.66
C GLN A 216 0.31 31.94 43.66
N GLY A 217 0.38 31.38 42.47
CA GLY A 217 0.90 32.06 41.29
C GLY A 217 0.26 31.37 40.11
N GLU A 218 -0.32 32.16 39.20
CA GLU A 218 -0.53 31.73 37.84
C GLU A 218 0.85 31.31 37.31
N ARG A 219 1.17 30.02 37.36
CA ARG A 219 2.13 29.48 36.43
C ARG A 219 1.45 29.61 35.08
N ALA A 220 1.66 30.78 34.45
CA ALA A 220 1.59 30.94 33.02
C ALA A 220 2.51 29.85 32.46
N GLY A 221 1.92 28.67 32.25
CA GLY A 221 2.67 27.49 31.90
C GLY A 221 3.40 27.83 30.62
N GLU A 222 4.74 27.83 30.68
CA GLU A 222 5.57 27.63 29.50
C GLU A 222 4.83 26.63 28.62
N LYS A 223 4.56 27.02 27.37
CA LYS A 223 4.11 26.08 26.36
C LYS A 223 5.06 24.90 26.49
N SER A 224 4.54 23.77 26.97
CA SER A 224 5.31 22.57 27.27
C SER A 224 6.32 22.38 26.14
N ASP A 225 7.62 22.36 26.47
CA ASP A 225 8.70 22.31 25.50
C ASP A 225 8.85 20.91 24.85
N LEU A 226 7.70 20.34 24.48
CA LEU A 226 7.56 19.04 23.82
C LEU A 226 8.25 19.05 22.47
N VAL A 227 8.36 20.22 21.86
CA VAL A 227 9.00 20.42 20.56
C VAL A 227 10.50 20.17 20.69
N HIS A 228 11.13 20.59 21.79
CA HIS A 228 12.56 20.38 22.06
C HIS A 228 12.88 19.16 22.94
N MET A 229 11.86 18.42 23.38
CA MET A 229 12.05 17.16 24.11
C MET A 229 12.88 16.15 23.29
N SER A 230 13.81 15.46 23.96
CA SER A 230 14.70 14.49 23.33
C SER A 230 13.99 13.17 22.99
N ILE A 231 14.40 12.54 21.90
CA ILE A 231 13.84 11.26 21.44
C ILE A 231 14.05 10.13 22.44
N SER A 232 15.16 10.12 23.17
CA SER A 232 15.44 9.18 24.26
C SER A 232 14.32 9.08 25.30
N SER A 233 13.57 10.16 25.53
CA SER A 233 12.48 10.18 26.52
C SER A 233 11.15 9.64 26.00
N VAL A 234 11.06 9.38 24.69
CA VAL A 234 9.81 9.00 24.00
C VAL A 234 9.92 7.73 23.18
N MET A 235 11.13 7.34 22.78
CA MET A 235 11.38 6.14 21.99
C MET A 235 10.95 4.88 22.73
N SER A 236 10.58 3.86 21.96
CA SER A 236 10.27 2.53 22.48
C SER A 236 11.54 1.69 22.62
N TYR A 237 11.66 1.02 23.77
CA TYR A 237 12.72 0.07 24.12
C TYR A 237 12.18 -0.99 25.10
N PRO A 238 12.58 -2.28 25.01
CA PRO A 238 13.51 -2.87 24.03
C PRO A 238 12.94 -2.95 22.62
N VAL A 239 13.80 -2.93 21.60
CA VAL A 239 13.38 -2.99 20.19
C VAL A 239 13.15 -4.44 19.77
N TYR A 240 11.97 -4.72 19.23
CA TYR A 240 11.73 -5.99 18.53
C TYR A 240 12.44 -5.99 17.19
N ALA A 241 13.29 -6.99 16.99
CA ALA A 241 14.18 -7.08 15.84
C ALA A 241 13.94 -8.34 14.99
N ALA A 242 14.25 -8.21 13.72
CA ALA A 242 14.39 -9.32 12.78
C ALA A 242 15.85 -9.46 12.33
N LYS A 243 16.22 -10.64 11.85
CA LYS A 243 17.48 -10.84 11.13
C LYS A 243 17.21 -10.78 9.61
N PRO A 244 18.21 -10.44 8.78
CA PRO A 244 18.05 -10.48 7.32
C PRO A 244 17.61 -11.86 6.80
N SER A 245 18.02 -12.93 7.49
CA SER A 245 17.68 -14.33 7.16
C SER A 245 16.31 -14.78 7.65
N ASP A 246 15.67 -14.04 8.56
CA ASP A 246 14.32 -14.39 9.04
C ASP A 246 13.36 -14.41 7.85
N SER A 247 12.35 -15.27 7.92
CA SER A 247 11.28 -15.30 6.91
C SER A 247 10.29 -14.16 7.11
N ILE A 248 9.57 -13.79 6.04
CA ILE A 248 8.47 -12.82 6.11
C ILE A 248 7.39 -13.30 7.07
N GLN A 249 7.09 -14.60 7.11
CA GLN A 249 6.11 -15.16 8.05
C GLN A 249 6.54 -14.98 9.51
N GLU A 250 7.81 -15.24 9.83
CA GLU A 250 8.33 -15.00 11.18
C GLU A 250 8.27 -13.51 11.54
N ALA A 251 8.61 -12.61 10.60
CA ALA A 251 8.51 -11.18 10.80
C ALA A 251 7.05 -10.72 11.01
N GLU A 252 6.11 -11.24 10.24
CA GLU A 252 4.68 -10.96 10.36
C GLU A 252 4.13 -11.44 11.70
N ASN A 253 4.45 -12.68 12.10
CA ASN A 253 4.08 -13.26 13.39
C ASN A 253 4.62 -12.40 14.55
N LYS A 254 5.92 -12.04 14.52
CA LYS A 254 6.53 -11.14 15.51
C LYS A 254 5.80 -9.80 15.58
N MET A 255 5.42 -9.22 14.44
CA MET A 255 4.66 -7.96 14.42
C MET A 255 3.26 -8.12 15.04
N ARG A 256 2.55 -9.20 14.71
CA ARG A 256 1.19 -9.47 15.20
C ARG A 256 1.17 -9.75 16.70
N GLU A 257 2.00 -10.67 17.17
CA GLU A 257 2.06 -11.08 18.58
C GLU A 257 2.41 -9.92 19.53
N ASN A 258 3.19 -8.96 19.04
CA ASN A 258 3.63 -7.80 19.82
C ASN A 258 2.80 -6.53 19.54
N ASP A 259 1.75 -6.60 18.69
CA ASP A 259 0.90 -5.46 18.30
C ASP A 259 1.72 -4.27 17.75
N ILE A 260 2.77 -4.55 16.97
CA ILE A 260 3.67 -3.57 16.34
C ILE A 260 3.52 -3.59 14.81
N SER A 261 3.92 -2.49 14.16
CA SER A 261 3.83 -2.34 12.70
C SER A 261 5.16 -2.33 11.97
N SER A 262 6.27 -2.48 12.70
CA SER A 262 7.63 -2.43 12.16
C SER A 262 8.59 -3.26 13.01
N LEU A 263 9.60 -3.83 12.36
CA LEU A 263 10.77 -4.45 13.00
C LEU A 263 12.03 -3.78 12.47
N VAL A 264 12.98 -3.50 13.36
CA VAL A 264 14.33 -3.12 12.94
C VAL A 264 15.07 -4.40 12.55
N VAL A 265 15.73 -4.39 11.39
CA VAL A 265 16.53 -5.51 10.93
C VAL A 265 17.96 -5.32 11.39
N ILE A 266 18.47 -6.25 12.19
CA ILE A 266 19.77 -6.15 12.85
C ILE A 266 20.70 -7.26 12.37
N GLU A 267 21.95 -6.90 12.09
CA GLU A 267 23.06 -7.81 11.83
C GLU A 267 24.25 -7.35 12.69
N GLU A 268 24.85 -8.26 13.46
CA GLU A 268 25.98 -7.95 14.36
C GLU A 268 25.76 -6.70 15.25
N ASP A 269 24.58 -6.61 15.88
CA ASP A 269 24.13 -5.49 16.74
C ASP A 269 24.00 -4.12 16.05
N ARG A 270 24.04 -4.09 14.71
CA ARG A 270 23.83 -2.88 13.90
C ARG A 270 22.53 -2.93 13.12
N PRO A 271 21.76 -1.84 13.06
CA PRO A 271 20.58 -1.78 12.21
C PRO A 271 21.00 -1.69 10.74
N VAL A 272 20.73 -2.75 9.98
CA VAL A 272 21.01 -2.85 8.54
C VAL A 272 19.78 -2.58 7.69
N GLY A 273 18.60 -2.63 8.30
CA GLY A 273 17.32 -2.45 7.61
C GLY A 273 16.17 -2.11 8.55
N ILE A 274 15.02 -1.78 7.95
CA ILE A 274 13.72 -1.76 8.63
C ILE A 274 12.69 -2.44 7.74
N ILE A 275 11.77 -3.19 8.33
CA ILE A 275 10.64 -3.80 7.63
C ILE A 275 9.35 -3.44 8.34
N THR A 276 8.34 -3.03 7.57
CA THR A 276 7.02 -2.62 8.07
C THR A 276 5.91 -3.43 7.42
N LYS A 277 4.72 -3.43 8.03
CA LYS A 277 3.52 -4.03 7.42
C LYS A 277 3.19 -3.42 6.04
N ARG A 278 3.64 -2.19 5.74
CA ARG A 278 3.50 -1.57 4.42
C ARG A 278 4.41 -2.25 3.40
N ASP A 279 5.67 -2.49 3.76
CA ASP A 279 6.64 -3.15 2.89
C ASP A 279 6.23 -4.59 2.59
N LEU A 280 5.56 -5.26 3.54
CA LEU A 280 4.96 -6.58 3.32
C LEU A 280 3.75 -6.56 2.38
N LEU A 281 2.94 -5.48 2.43
CA LEU A 281 1.75 -5.34 1.58
C LEU A 281 2.07 -4.85 0.17
N GLU A 282 3.11 -4.05 -0.02
CA GLU A 282 3.41 -3.37 -1.29
C GLU A 282 3.60 -4.34 -2.46
N PRO A 283 4.30 -5.47 -2.31
CA PRO A 283 4.43 -6.45 -3.39
C PRO A 283 3.11 -7.17 -3.72
N ILE A 284 2.20 -7.31 -2.75
CA ILE A 284 0.85 -7.84 -2.95
C ILE A 284 0.00 -6.82 -3.74
N ALA A 285 0.04 -5.55 -3.33
CA ALA A 285 -0.70 -4.45 -3.95
C ALA A 285 -0.25 -4.15 -5.39
N GLN A 286 1.04 -4.28 -5.68
CA GLN A 286 1.61 -4.04 -7.00
C GLN A 286 0.94 -4.90 -8.08
N LYS A 287 0.50 -6.12 -7.75
CA LYS A 287 -0.24 -7.00 -8.68
C LYS A 287 -1.59 -6.41 -9.12
N ALA A 288 -2.30 -5.70 -8.22
CA ALA A 288 -3.52 -4.98 -8.59
C ALA A 288 -3.22 -3.70 -9.39
N MET A 289 -2.12 -3.02 -9.06
CA MET A 289 -1.65 -1.89 -9.87
C MET A 289 -1.29 -2.34 -11.28
N GLU A 290 -0.67 -3.50 -11.48
CA GLU A 290 -0.43 -4.08 -12.82
C GLU A 290 -1.73 -4.29 -13.61
N LYS A 291 -2.81 -4.77 -12.96
CA LYS A 291 -4.14 -4.92 -13.60
C LYS A 291 -4.76 -3.58 -14.03
N LYS A 292 -4.50 -2.49 -13.29
CA LYS A 292 -5.06 -1.15 -13.57
C LYS A 292 -4.16 -0.28 -14.43
N ARG A 293 -2.88 -0.60 -14.54
CA ARG A 293 -1.89 0.23 -15.25
C ARG A 293 -2.10 0.23 -16.75
N ILE A 294 -2.87 -0.72 -17.32
CA ILE A 294 -3.08 -0.83 -18.77
C ILE A 294 -4.54 -1.14 -19.11
N SER A 295 -5.26 -0.13 -19.60
CA SER A 295 -6.65 -0.29 -20.07
C SER A 295 -6.70 -0.67 -21.54
N VAL A 296 -7.45 -1.72 -21.91
CA VAL A 296 -7.80 -1.99 -23.32
C VAL A 296 -9.19 -1.46 -23.62
N GLN A 297 -9.30 -0.62 -24.63
CA GLN A 297 -10.58 -0.11 -25.13
C GLN A 297 -10.77 -0.60 -26.56
N PHE A 298 -11.96 -1.14 -26.84
CA PHE A 298 -12.33 -1.61 -28.17
C PHE A 298 -13.34 -0.66 -28.80
N SER A 299 -13.09 -0.26 -30.04
CA SER A 299 -14.04 0.49 -30.86
C SER A 299 -14.25 -0.23 -32.17
N VAL A 300 -15.50 -0.58 -32.46
CA VAL A 300 -15.87 -1.41 -33.61
C VAL A 300 -16.87 -0.66 -34.48
N LYS A 301 -16.58 -0.53 -35.77
CA LYS A 301 -17.54 0.05 -36.72
C LYS A 301 -18.75 -0.89 -36.93
N PRO A 302 -19.95 -0.33 -37.16
CA PRO A 302 -21.13 -1.11 -37.52
C PRO A 302 -20.85 -2.06 -38.69
N GLY A 303 -21.31 -3.32 -38.59
CA GLY A 303 -21.11 -4.36 -39.60
C GLY A 303 -20.08 -5.42 -39.23
N ILE A 304 -19.31 -5.23 -38.14
CA ILE A 304 -18.43 -6.26 -37.57
C ILE A 304 -19.09 -6.84 -36.32
N ARG A 305 -19.18 -8.17 -36.26
CA ARG A 305 -19.58 -8.89 -35.04
C ARG A 305 -18.33 -9.22 -34.23
N MET A 306 -18.38 -8.91 -32.95
CA MET A 306 -17.31 -9.23 -32.00
C MET A 306 -17.97 -9.60 -30.68
N SER A 307 -17.79 -10.86 -30.28
CA SER A 307 -18.30 -11.44 -29.03
C SER A 307 -17.53 -10.95 -27.81
N GLU A 308 -18.11 -11.14 -26.62
CA GLU A 308 -17.41 -10.82 -25.37
C GLU A 308 -16.25 -11.81 -25.10
N GLU A 309 -16.38 -13.06 -25.56
CA GLU A 309 -15.33 -14.08 -25.50
C GLU A 309 -14.09 -13.67 -26.32
N GLU A 310 -14.28 -13.20 -27.56
CA GLU A 310 -13.21 -12.68 -28.42
C GLU A 310 -12.54 -11.45 -27.78
N LYS A 311 -13.32 -10.51 -27.23
CA LYS A 311 -12.79 -9.36 -26.46
C LYS A 311 -11.94 -9.80 -25.28
N ALA A 312 -12.41 -10.79 -24.53
CA ALA A 312 -11.68 -11.33 -23.38
C ALA A 312 -10.39 -12.06 -23.81
N ALA A 313 -10.39 -12.75 -24.95
CA ALA A 313 -9.19 -13.36 -25.53
C ALA A 313 -8.14 -12.31 -25.93
N MET A 314 -8.55 -11.28 -26.67
CA MET A 314 -7.66 -10.19 -27.09
C MET A 314 -7.08 -9.39 -25.92
N ARG A 315 -7.88 -9.16 -24.85
CA ARG A 315 -7.37 -8.58 -23.59
C ARG A 315 -6.28 -9.44 -22.98
N ARG A 316 -6.50 -10.75 -22.85
CA ARG A 316 -5.51 -11.68 -22.28
C ARG A 316 -4.22 -11.73 -23.11
N GLU A 317 -4.32 -11.68 -24.43
CA GLU A 317 -3.16 -11.66 -25.33
C GLU A 317 -2.35 -10.38 -25.15
N PHE A 318 -3.01 -9.22 -25.05
CA PHE A 318 -2.32 -7.97 -24.77
C PHE A 318 -1.72 -7.91 -23.36
N ASP A 319 -2.42 -8.42 -22.35
CA ASP A 319 -1.85 -8.54 -21.01
C ASP A 319 -0.57 -9.39 -21.03
N SER A 320 -0.53 -10.43 -21.88
CA SER A 320 0.67 -11.26 -22.08
C SER A 320 1.82 -10.48 -22.73
N PHE A 321 1.51 -9.70 -23.75
CA PHE A 321 2.46 -8.77 -24.37
C PHE A 321 3.02 -7.78 -23.32
N VAL A 322 2.17 -7.09 -22.58
CA VAL A 322 2.56 -6.15 -21.53
C VAL A 322 3.49 -6.79 -20.51
N ARG A 323 3.16 -7.99 -20.03
CA ARG A 323 4.00 -8.72 -19.06
C ARG A 323 5.40 -8.99 -19.60
N ARG A 324 5.55 -9.29 -20.89
CA ARG A 324 6.86 -9.52 -21.53
C ARG A 324 7.71 -8.25 -21.65
N TYR A 325 7.08 -7.08 -21.77
CA TYR A 325 7.78 -5.81 -22.04
C TYR A 325 7.66 -4.77 -20.92
N LYS A 326 7.29 -5.19 -19.71
CA LYS A 326 6.99 -4.34 -18.53
C LYS A 326 8.00 -3.22 -18.26
N ASP A 327 9.29 -3.48 -18.46
CA ASP A 327 10.38 -2.53 -18.17
C ASP A 327 10.49 -1.40 -19.20
N VAL A 328 9.87 -1.57 -20.38
CA VAL A 328 9.93 -0.61 -21.49
C VAL A 328 8.66 0.24 -21.58
N VAL A 329 7.49 -0.39 -21.41
CA VAL A 329 6.18 0.22 -21.73
C VAL A 329 5.47 0.87 -20.54
N GLY A 330 5.89 0.62 -19.30
CA GLY A 330 5.41 1.39 -18.13
C GLY A 330 3.88 1.40 -17.93
N ILE A 331 3.30 2.56 -17.59
CA ILE A 331 1.84 2.76 -17.40
C ILE A 331 1.23 3.20 -18.74
N GLY A 332 0.05 2.71 -19.14
CA GLY A 332 -0.52 3.05 -20.44
C GLY A 332 -1.95 2.60 -20.71
N GLY A 333 -2.36 2.61 -21.98
CA GLY A 333 -3.65 2.14 -22.44
C GLY A 333 -3.62 1.85 -23.94
N LEU A 334 -4.22 0.72 -24.32
CA LEU A 334 -4.37 0.29 -25.70
C LEU A 334 -5.77 0.62 -26.19
N PHE A 335 -5.83 1.37 -27.28
CA PHE A 335 -7.05 1.54 -28.05
C PHE A 335 -6.98 0.67 -29.31
N ALA A 336 -7.94 -0.25 -29.44
CA ALA A 336 -8.06 -1.15 -30.56
C ALA A 336 -9.31 -0.78 -31.38
N TYR A 337 -9.08 -0.35 -32.62
CA TYR A 337 -10.12 0.10 -33.54
C TYR A 337 -10.27 -0.84 -34.72
N PHE A 338 -11.50 -1.28 -34.98
CA PHE A 338 -11.82 -2.22 -36.05
C PHE A 338 -12.76 -1.59 -37.07
N LYS A 339 -12.42 -1.76 -38.35
CA LYS A 339 -13.29 -1.40 -39.48
C LYS A 339 -13.15 -2.39 -40.63
N GLN A 340 -14.17 -2.48 -41.46
CA GLN A 340 -14.09 -3.21 -42.72
C GLN A 340 -13.19 -2.45 -43.71
N TYR A 341 -12.43 -3.17 -44.51
CA TYR A 341 -11.48 -2.64 -45.48
C TYR A 341 -11.62 -3.37 -46.83
N GLY A 342 -11.54 -2.60 -47.93
CA GLY A 342 -11.62 -3.13 -49.29
C GLY A 342 -13.02 -3.54 -49.77
N PRO A 343 -13.17 -3.84 -51.08
CA PRO A 343 -14.42 -4.33 -51.66
C PRO A 343 -14.71 -5.77 -51.20
N VAL A 344 -15.98 -6.09 -51.01
CA VAL A 344 -16.44 -7.46 -50.68
C VAL A 344 -16.09 -8.38 -51.85
N SER A 345 -15.25 -9.39 -51.62
CA SER A 345 -14.87 -10.37 -52.63
C SER A 345 -15.26 -11.76 -52.16
N LYS A 346 -16.05 -12.48 -52.97
CA LYS A 346 -16.55 -13.84 -52.67
C LYS A 346 -17.23 -13.99 -51.29
N GLY A 347 -17.94 -12.96 -50.84
CA GLY A 347 -18.71 -12.99 -49.59
C GLY A 347 -17.91 -12.77 -48.30
N ASN A 348 -16.58 -12.69 -48.37
CA ASN A 348 -15.72 -12.38 -47.24
C ASN A 348 -15.26 -10.93 -47.30
N GLN A 349 -15.24 -10.26 -46.16
CA GLN A 349 -14.85 -8.87 -46.04
C GLN A 349 -13.65 -8.75 -45.10
N LEU A 350 -12.60 -8.09 -45.57
CA LEU A 350 -11.36 -7.93 -44.81
C LEU A 350 -11.58 -6.97 -43.64
N ILE A 351 -11.05 -7.31 -42.48
CA ILE A 351 -11.11 -6.52 -41.26
C ILE A 351 -9.75 -5.88 -41.04
N GLN A 352 -9.72 -4.55 -40.93
CA GLN A 352 -8.54 -3.81 -40.51
C GLN A 352 -8.63 -3.52 -39.01
N CYS A 353 -7.60 -3.94 -38.27
CA CYS A 353 -7.37 -3.57 -36.89
C CYS A 353 -6.28 -2.49 -36.83
N ARG A 354 -6.56 -1.41 -36.09
CA ARG A 354 -5.58 -0.38 -35.75
C ARG A 354 -5.39 -0.38 -34.24
N LEU A 355 -4.15 -0.49 -33.82
CA LEU A 355 -3.77 -0.40 -32.41
C LEU A 355 -3.05 0.91 -32.16
N GLN A 356 -3.46 1.57 -31.09
CA GLN A 356 -2.79 2.74 -30.56
C GLN A 356 -2.47 2.45 -29.10
N PHE A 357 -1.19 2.23 -28.80
CA PHE A 357 -0.75 1.96 -27.45
C PHE A 357 -0.05 3.18 -26.89
N ARG A 358 -0.71 3.86 -25.96
CA ARG A 358 -0.16 5.02 -25.29
C ARG A 358 0.42 4.61 -23.96
N THR A 359 1.65 5.01 -23.69
CA THR A 359 2.30 4.85 -22.40
C THR A 359 2.53 6.20 -21.73
N ALA A 360 3.07 6.21 -20.51
CA ALA A 360 3.46 7.41 -19.79
C ALA A 360 4.62 8.17 -20.47
N HIS A 361 5.37 7.50 -21.35
CA HIS A 361 6.62 8.04 -21.91
C HIS A 361 6.58 8.19 -23.44
N THR A 362 5.75 7.40 -24.12
CA THR A 362 5.70 7.36 -25.59
C THR A 362 4.40 6.73 -26.09
N GLN A 363 4.18 6.74 -27.40
CA GLN A 363 3.00 6.16 -28.02
C GLN A 363 3.38 5.38 -29.28
N TYR A 364 2.87 4.16 -29.37
CA TYR A 364 3.11 3.20 -30.45
C TYR A 364 1.85 3.04 -31.29
N TYR A 365 2.02 2.71 -32.57
CA TYR A 365 0.90 2.56 -33.49
C TYR A 365 1.14 1.40 -34.43
N SER A 366 0.18 0.50 -34.54
CA SER A 366 0.25 -0.56 -35.55
C SER A 366 -1.07 -0.71 -36.28
N THR A 367 -1.01 -1.30 -37.46
CA THR A 367 -2.20 -1.64 -38.25
C THR A 367 -1.97 -2.97 -38.93
N ALA A 368 -2.98 -3.83 -38.96
CA ALA A 368 -2.97 -5.07 -39.72
C ALA A 368 -4.37 -5.39 -40.26
N GLU A 369 -4.41 -6.31 -41.22
CA GLU A 369 -5.62 -6.70 -41.95
C GLU A 369 -5.71 -8.22 -42.02
N ALA A 370 -6.89 -8.77 -41.73
CA ALA A 370 -7.15 -10.21 -41.81
C ALA A 370 -8.63 -10.50 -42.08
N TRP A 371 -8.98 -11.78 -42.24
CA TRP A 371 -10.35 -12.22 -42.49
C TRP A 371 -11.20 -12.33 -41.21
N SER A 372 -10.57 -12.28 -40.04
CA SER A 372 -11.24 -12.30 -38.73
C SER A 372 -10.72 -11.18 -37.81
N VAL A 373 -11.53 -10.85 -36.80
CA VAL A 373 -11.19 -9.83 -35.79
C VAL A 373 -9.97 -10.24 -34.98
N GLU A 374 -9.94 -11.49 -34.49
CA GLU A 374 -8.85 -12.01 -33.68
C GLU A 374 -7.53 -12.05 -34.47
N GLU A 375 -7.55 -12.53 -35.70
CA GLU A 375 -6.35 -12.61 -36.53
C GLU A 375 -5.82 -11.21 -36.89
N ALA A 376 -6.71 -10.27 -37.22
CA ALA A 376 -6.33 -8.89 -37.51
C ALA A 376 -5.71 -8.21 -36.27
N TYR A 377 -6.28 -8.47 -35.09
CA TYR A 377 -5.75 -7.97 -33.83
C TYR A 377 -4.37 -8.54 -33.51
N LYS A 378 -4.21 -9.86 -33.61
CA LYS A 378 -2.95 -10.55 -33.34
C LYS A 378 -1.83 -10.06 -34.24
N LEU A 379 -2.07 -9.97 -35.55
CA LEU A 379 -1.10 -9.44 -36.51
C LEU A 379 -0.73 -7.98 -36.22
N ALA A 380 -1.70 -7.17 -35.78
CA ALA A 380 -1.42 -5.79 -35.38
C ALA A 380 -0.58 -5.75 -34.09
N LEU A 381 -0.87 -6.62 -33.12
CA LEU A 381 -0.12 -6.70 -31.87
C LEU A 381 1.33 -7.17 -32.10
N ASP A 382 1.55 -8.16 -32.96
CA ASP A 382 2.89 -8.62 -33.34
C ASP A 382 3.72 -7.51 -34.02
N ARG A 383 3.07 -6.61 -34.77
CA ARG A 383 3.72 -5.44 -35.37
C ARG A 383 4.05 -4.39 -34.31
N LEU A 384 3.12 -4.12 -33.41
CA LEU A 384 3.31 -3.20 -32.28
C LEU A 384 4.49 -3.66 -31.40
N GLU A 385 4.62 -4.97 -31.20
CA GLU A 385 5.70 -5.58 -30.44
C GLU A 385 7.08 -5.28 -31.03
N ARG A 386 7.22 -5.33 -32.36
CA ARG A 386 8.47 -4.95 -33.02
C ARG A 386 8.82 -3.49 -32.80
N GLU A 387 7.84 -2.58 -32.90
CA GLU A 387 8.09 -1.15 -32.63
C GLU A 387 8.56 -0.89 -31.18
N VAL A 388 8.02 -1.64 -30.21
CA VAL A 388 8.45 -1.53 -28.81
C VAL A 388 9.87 -2.06 -28.62
N ILE A 389 10.25 -3.15 -29.31
CA ILE A 389 11.61 -3.70 -29.27
C ILE A 389 12.62 -2.72 -29.90
N GLU A 390 12.32 -2.19 -31.09
CA GLU A 390 13.21 -1.23 -31.78
C GLU A 390 13.47 0.02 -30.93
N HIS A 391 12.43 0.54 -30.25
CA HIS A 391 12.58 1.67 -29.34
C HIS A 391 13.41 1.32 -28.09
N LYS A 392 13.33 0.07 -27.58
CA LYS A 392 14.18 -0.38 -26.46
C LYS A 392 15.66 -0.40 -26.85
N GLU A 393 15.98 -0.93 -28.02
CA GLU A 393 17.37 -1.03 -28.53
C GLU A 393 17.98 0.36 -28.72
N THR A 394 17.23 1.30 -29.29
CA THR A 394 17.69 2.68 -29.53
C THR A 394 18.04 3.43 -28.23
N LYS A 395 17.24 3.27 -27.16
CA LYS A 395 17.53 3.89 -25.85
C LYS A 395 18.78 3.31 -25.17
N LEU A 396 19.00 2.00 -25.31
CA LEU A 396 20.18 1.34 -24.77
C LEU A 396 21.45 1.86 -25.45
N ASP A 397 21.43 2.07 -26.77
CA ASP A 397 22.55 2.63 -27.52
C ASP A 397 22.86 4.09 -27.15
N GLU A 398 21.83 4.92 -26.92
CA GLU A 398 22.03 6.32 -26.46
C GLU A 398 22.64 6.39 -25.05
N GLU A 399 22.16 5.61 -24.09
CA GLU A 399 22.74 5.57 -22.74
C GLU A 399 24.16 5.00 -22.74
N HIS A 400 24.43 4.01 -23.58
CA HIS A 400 25.75 3.41 -23.71
C HIS A 400 26.74 4.40 -24.35
N SER A 401 26.32 5.11 -25.40
CA SER A 401 27.08 6.19 -26.05
C SER A 401 27.35 7.34 -25.07
N ARG A 402 26.35 7.74 -24.28
CA ARG A 402 26.50 8.79 -23.26
C ARG A 402 27.47 8.38 -22.15
N ARG A 403 27.39 7.15 -21.63
CA ARG A 403 28.35 6.63 -20.64
C ARG A 403 29.76 6.54 -21.23
N HIS A 404 29.90 6.17 -22.50
CA HIS A 404 31.19 6.12 -23.17
C HIS A 404 31.82 7.52 -23.26
N ILE A 405 31.03 8.53 -23.62
CA ILE A 405 31.47 9.95 -23.66
C ILE A 405 31.78 10.47 -22.25
N GLU A 406 30.96 10.19 -21.24
CA GLU A 406 31.23 10.58 -19.85
C GLU A 406 32.51 9.94 -19.29
N ASN A 407 32.83 8.70 -19.70
CA ASN A 407 34.07 8.02 -19.31
C ASN A 407 35.30 8.58 -20.04
N LEU A 408 35.17 8.96 -21.32
CA LEU A 408 36.22 9.67 -22.07
C LEU A 408 36.55 11.02 -21.43
N LEU A 409 35.53 11.79 -21.07
CA LEU A 409 35.70 13.10 -20.41
C LEU A 409 36.35 12.97 -19.02
N LYS A 410 36.08 11.89 -18.29
CA LYS A 410 36.76 11.61 -17.00
C LYS A 410 38.22 11.15 -17.15
N SER A 411 38.60 10.63 -18.31
CA SER A 411 39.98 10.20 -18.58
C SER A 411 40.91 11.33 -19.04
N GLU A 412 40.36 12.51 -19.37
CA GLU A 412 41.13 13.71 -19.72
C GLU A 412 41.38 14.65 -18.52
N GLU A 413 40.82 14.35 -17.33
CA GLU A 413 41.04 15.09 -16.08
C GLU A 413 42.04 14.41 -15.11
N LEU A 414 42.75 13.37 -15.57
CA LEU A 414 43.85 12.67 -14.86
C LEU A 414 45.16 12.85 -15.65
#